data_AF-A0A0D2B4K9-F1
#
_entry.id   AF-A0A0D2B4K9-F1
#
_cell.length_a   1.000
_cell.length_b   1.000
_cell.length_c   1.000
_cell.angle_alpha   90.00
_cell.angle_beta   90.00
_cell.angle_gamma   90.00
#
_symmetry.space_group_name_H-M   'P 1'
#
loop_
_entity.id
_entity.type
_entity.pdbx_description
1 polymer ?
#
loop_
_entity_poly.entity_id
_entity_poly.type
_entity_poly.pdbx_seq_one_letter_code
_entity_poly.pdbx_strand_id
1 'polypeptide(L)'
;MLYYGPTYIWRRDLDIAEQNTFSNNIVQWLLSEPALTEAVFAAARRQMAIDSTSEPDTLTGSMQHYNRAISLLQQRVGEASAAFDDSIFWAVIALLVSDQEREDWNSYCVNLDGIRRIVHMRGGMSSLKASCSRSYRFYLWAEACFSNRNNIVNETGLLATPPVVSSASRSMSATFNAPFEDLFPFVRRCSPGFLTMIESHPFHCETMTVIDRSLEWFIDTATGKHQAQKVNPHHELADGLHRLLQKGAISDRERLVCVGLLALVLGTFPASMPEQYQRTLSKYISRLGELSDAILREDCTLWVAFAIAAMPASFDITQIARWGLLDRILRTKAQPSTWDDVRHTVRQFYATSQLEEEWRKCWFIWISRGCGNSEHTQSRFQYSVEFLR
;
A
#
# COMPACT_ATOMS: atom_id res chain seq x y z
N MET A 1 -19.78 10.12 9.75
CA MET A 1 -19.96 10.47 8.32
C MET A 1 -19.08 9.57 7.48
N LEU A 2 -19.69 8.75 6.62
CA LEU A 2 -18.99 8.00 5.57
C LEU A 2 -18.81 8.96 4.39
N TYR A 3 -17.58 9.25 4.00
CA TYR A 3 -17.29 10.15 2.88
C TYR A 3 -17.21 9.32 1.60
N TYR A 4 -18.14 9.55 0.66
CA TYR A 4 -18.19 8.92 -0.65
C TYR A 4 -17.36 9.70 -1.66
N GLY A 5 -16.03 9.68 -1.50
CA GLY A 5 -15.10 10.25 -2.48
C GLY A 5 -13.86 9.36 -2.59
N PRO A 6 -13.14 9.37 -3.74
CA PRO A 6 -11.96 8.54 -3.92
C PRO A 6 -10.96 8.77 -2.78
N THR A 7 -10.58 7.69 -2.08
CA THR A 7 -9.87 7.76 -0.79
C THR A 7 -8.60 8.60 -0.84
N TYR A 8 -8.01 8.73 -2.03
CA TYR A 8 -6.79 9.48 -2.27
C TYR A 8 -6.96 10.99 -2.34
N ILE A 9 -8.13 11.52 -2.74
CA ILE A 9 -8.40 12.98 -2.73
C ILE A 9 -8.99 13.38 -1.37
N TRP A 10 -9.75 12.48 -0.76
CA TRP A 10 -10.34 12.62 0.58
C TRP A 10 -9.41 12.12 1.69
N ARG A 11 -8.08 12.17 1.49
CA ARG A 11 -7.09 11.84 2.52
C ARG A 11 -7.52 12.47 3.84
N ARG A 12 -7.72 11.63 4.86
CA ARG A 12 -7.99 12.09 6.22
C ARG A 12 -6.70 12.71 6.74
N ASP A 13 -6.60 14.01 6.53
CA ASP A 13 -5.57 14.79 7.18
C ASP A 13 -5.85 14.85 8.69
N LEU A 14 -4.77 14.95 9.46
CA LEU A 14 -4.83 15.08 10.92
C LEU A 14 -5.45 16.43 11.36
N ASP A 15 -5.48 17.43 10.47
CA ASP A 15 -6.12 18.72 10.72
C ASP A 15 -7.59 18.72 10.26
N ILE A 16 -8.47 18.56 11.24
CA ILE A 16 -9.93 18.57 11.07
C ILE A 16 -10.41 19.89 10.45
N ALA A 17 -9.77 21.02 10.77
CA ALA A 17 -10.18 22.32 10.24
C ALA A 17 -9.89 22.42 8.74
N GLU A 18 -8.69 22.04 8.32
CA GLU A 18 -8.31 22.00 6.90
C GLU A 18 -9.18 21.01 6.11
N GLN A 19 -9.45 19.83 6.66
CA GLN A 19 -10.34 18.85 6.05
C GLN A 19 -11.75 19.40 5.86
N ASN A 20 -12.29 20.12 6.84
CA ASN A 20 -13.64 20.71 6.74
C ASN A 20 -13.69 21.81 5.68
N THR A 21 -12.70 22.70 5.64
CA THR A 21 -12.60 23.75 4.62
C THR A 21 -12.49 23.15 3.22
N PHE A 22 -11.61 22.16 3.04
CA PHE A 22 -11.47 21.45 1.77
C PHE A 22 -12.78 20.77 1.37
N SER A 23 -13.43 20.07 2.30
CA SER A 23 -14.66 19.31 2.02
C SER A 23 -15.82 20.23 1.61
N ASN A 24 -15.89 21.45 2.14
CA ASN A 24 -16.88 22.44 1.73
C ASN A 24 -16.58 23.02 0.34
N ASN A 25 -15.30 23.32 0.06
CA ASN A 25 -14.89 23.94 -1.20
C ASN A 25 -14.91 22.94 -2.37
N ILE A 26 -14.52 21.68 -2.15
CA ILE A 26 -14.41 20.67 -3.20
C ILE A 26 -15.75 20.38 -3.86
N VAL A 27 -16.86 20.40 -3.10
CA VAL A 27 -18.21 20.23 -3.67
C VAL A 27 -18.55 21.38 -4.60
N GLN A 28 -18.24 22.62 -4.20
CA GLN A 28 -18.46 23.79 -5.05
C GLN A 28 -17.60 23.71 -6.33
N TRP A 29 -16.31 23.35 -6.19
CA TRP A 29 -15.41 23.20 -7.33
C TRP A 29 -15.84 22.11 -8.29
N LEU A 30 -16.33 20.96 -7.79
CA LEU A 30 -16.87 19.89 -8.63
C LEU A 30 -18.06 20.41 -9.45
N LEU A 31 -18.98 21.14 -8.82
CA LEU A 31 -20.14 21.69 -9.52
C LEU A 31 -19.78 22.79 -10.54
N SER A 32 -18.69 23.54 -10.31
CA SER A 32 -18.30 24.67 -11.17
C SER A 32 -17.31 24.31 -12.28
N GLU A 33 -16.47 23.31 -12.09
CA GLU A 33 -15.40 22.93 -13.02
C GLU A 33 -15.62 21.51 -13.57
N PRO A 34 -16.14 21.37 -14.81
CA PRO A 34 -16.41 20.08 -15.41
C PRO A 34 -15.17 19.18 -15.49
N ALA A 35 -13.97 19.75 -15.73
CA ALA A 35 -12.75 18.98 -15.79
C ALA A 35 -12.46 18.24 -14.47
N LEU A 36 -12.68 18.91 -13.34
CA LEU A 36 -12.47 18.33 -12.01
C LEU A 36 -13.48 17.21 -11.75
N THR A 37 -14.75 17.42 -12.08
CA THR A 37 -15.79 16.39 -11.91
C THR A 37 -15.47 15.12 -12.68
N GLU A 38 -15.12 15.26 -13.96
CA GLU A 38 -14.75 14.12 -14.80
C GLU A 38 -13.50 13.41 -14.25
N ALA A 39 -12.47 14.15 -13.81
CA ALA A 39 -11.26 13.56 -13.25
C ALA A 39 -11.54 12.79 -11.94
N VAL A 40 -12.40 13.34 -11.07
CA VAL A 40 -12.80 12.67 -9.82
C VAL A 40 -13.63 11.42 -10.11
N PHE A 41 -14.55 11.46 -11.07
CA PHE A 41 -15.31 10.28 -11.48
C PHE A 41 -14.42 9.20 -12.09
N ALA A 42 -13.42 9.57 -12.90
CA ALA A 42 -12.44 8.63 -13.42
C ALA A 42 -11.74 7.87 -12.30
N ALA A 43 -11.22 8.61 -11.30
CA ALA A 43 -10.54 8.05 -10.14
C ALA A 43 -11.47 7.20 -9.25
N ALA A 44 -12.68 7.70 -8.96
CA ALA A 44 -13.65 7.02 -8.12
C ALA A 44 -14.13 5.71 -8.75
N ARG A 45 -14.50 5.72 -10.03
CA ARG A 45 -14.94 4.51 -10.74
C ARG A 45 -13.82 3.49 -10.85
N ARG A 46 -12.58 3.92 -11.08
CA ARG A 46 -11.44 3.01 -11.10
C ARG A 46 -11.25 2.32 -9.76
N GLN A 47 -11.37 3.07 -8.66
CA GLN A 47 -11.28 2.50 -7.33
C GLN A 47 -12.42 1.50 -7.06
N MET A 48 -13.67 1.87 -7.38
CA MET A 48 -14.83 0.99 -7.23
C MET A 48 -14.67 -0.29 -8.06
N ALA A 49 -14.09 -0.19 -9.26
CA ALA A 49 -13.85 -1.34 -10.13
C ALA A 49 -12.89 -2.37 -9.53
N ILE A 50 -12.08 -1.96 -8.56
CA ILE A 50 -11.06 -2.80 -7.91
C ILE A 50 -11.59 -3.39 -6.60
N ASP A 51 -12.39 -2.61 -5.86
CA ASP A 51 -12.96 -3.01 -4.57
C ASP A 51 -14.21 -3.91 -4.74
N SER A 52 -14.79 -3.96 -5.93
CA SER A 52 -15.97 -4.78 -6.24
C SER A 52 -15.72 -5.78 -7.37
N THR A 53 -16.45 -6.89 -7.36
CA THR A 53 -16.59 -7.84 -8.48
C THR A 53 -17.39 -7.22 -9.63
N SER A 54 -17.09 -5.98 -10.00
CA SER A 54 -17.90 -5.20 -10.91
C SER A 54 -17.65 -5.53 -12.38
N GLU A 55 -18.70 -5.36 -13.15
CA GLU A 55 -18.79 -5.56 -14.59
C GLU A 55 -17.69 -4.80 -15.37
N PRO A 56 -17.25 -5.34 -16.51
CA PRO A 56 -16.24 -4.73 -17.39
C PRO A 56 -16.57 -3.28 -17.80
N ASP A 57 -17.84 -2.89 -17.74
CA ASP A 57 -18.33 -1.55 -18.03
C ASP A 57 -17.78 -0.47 -17.07
N THR A 58 -17.36 -0.86 -15.87
CA THR A 58 -16.81 0.09 -14.87
C THR A 58 -15.45 0.65 -15.26
N LEU A 59 -14.55 -0.18 -15.79
CA LEU A 59 -13.22 0.24 -16.28
C LEU A 59 -13.35 1.09 -17.54
N THR A 60 -14.25 0.71 -18.44
CA THR A 60 -14.56 1.50 -19.65
C THR A 60 -15.11 2.87 -19.27
N GLY A 61 -16.04 2.94 -18.33
CA GLY A 61 -16.58 4.20 -17.82
C GLY A 61 -15.50 5.07 -17.15
N SER A 62 -14.58 4.49 -16.39
CA SER A 62 -13.44 5.23 -15.82
C SER A 62 -12.58 5.88 -16.92
N MET A 63 -12.26 5.16 -18.00
CA MET A 63 -11.49 5.70 -19.12
C MET A 63 -12.24 6.78 -19.91
N GLN A 64 -13.56 6.66 -20.04
CA GLN A 64 -14.39 7.70 -20.68
C GLN A 64 -14.32 9.02 -19.91
N HIS A 65 -14.51 8.96 -18.59
CA HIS A 65 -14.38 10.13 -17.72
C HIS A 65 -12.95 10.71 -17.76
N TYR A 66 -11.92 9.85 -17.74
CA TYR A 66 -10.52 10.28 -17.84
C TYR A 66 -10.24 11.06 -19.14
N ASN A 67 -10.64 10.51 -20.29
CA ASN A 67 -10.44 11.16 -21.59
C ASN A 67 -11.22 12.48 -21.67
N ARG A 68 -12.43 12.52 -21.10
CA ARG A 68 -13.25 13.73 -21.05
C ARG A 68 -12.60 14.81 -20.20
N ALA A 69 -12.07 14.46 -19.03
CA ALA A 69 -11.34 15.37 -18.15
C ALA A 69 -10.13 16.00 -18.85
N ILE A 70 -9.33 15.21 -19.56
CA ILE A 70 -8.19 15.74 -20.35
C ILE A 70 -8.67 16.73 -21.41
N SER A 71 -9.74 16.39 -22.13
CA SER A 71 -10.26 17.23 -23.21
C SER A 71 -10.73 18.59 -22.68
N LEU A 72 -11.40 18.59 -21.53
CA LEU A 72 -11.87 19.80 -20.84
C LEU A 72 -10.69 20.62 -20.28
N LEU A 73 -9.69 19.95 -19.68
CA LEU A 73 -8.48 20.64 -19.21
C LEU A 73 -7.71 21.30 -20.34
N GLN A 74 -7.56 20.63 -21.47
CA GLN A 74 -6.87 21.20 -22.63
C GLN A 74 -7.55 22.47 -23.14
N GLN A 75 -8.89 22.53 -23.11
CA GLN A 75 -9.64 23.74 -23.46
C GLN A 75 -9.40 24.84 -22.43
N ARG A 76 -9.44 24.49 -21.14
CA ARG A 76 -9.38 25.45 -20.04
C ARG A 76 -7.98 26.02 -19.78
N VAL A 77 -6.92 25.22 -19.97
CA VAL A 77 -5.51 25.62 -19.75
C VAL A 77 -5.05 26.68 -20.77
N GLY A 78 -5.78 26.88 -21.87
CA GLY A 78 -5.53 28.00 -22.79
C GLY A 78 -5.81 29.37 -22.17
N GLU A 79 -6.52 29.45 -21.04
CA GLU A 79 -6.85 30.69 -20.37
C GLU A 79 -5.80 31.07 -19.31
N ALA A 80 -5.36 32.33 -19.30
CA ALA A 80 -4.37 32.81 -18.34
C ALA A 80 -4.82 32.69 -16.87
N SER A 81 -6.13 32.66 -16.62
CA SER A 81 -6.72 32.48 -15.28
C SER A 81 -6.59 31.04 -14.76
N ALA A 82 -6.44 30.05 -15.64
CA ALA A 82 -6.49 28.63 -15.27
C ALA A 82 -5.37 28.24 -14.29
N ALA A 83 -4.20 28.88 -14.39
CA ALA A 83 -3.07 28.65 -13.49
C ALA A 83 -3.38 29.01 -12.02
N PHE A 84 -4.32 29.92 -11.78
CA PHE A 84 -4.69 30.41 -10.46
C PHE A 84 -6.00 29.81 -9.94
N ASP A 85 -6.66 28.97 -10.75
CA ASP A 85 -7.89 28.30 -10.39
C ASP A 85 -7.58 26.99 -9.62
N ASP A 86 -8.04 26.90 -8.38
CA ASP A 86 -7.84 25.71 -7.53
C ASP A 86 -8.55 24.47 -8.07
N SER A 87 -9.67 24.65 -8.75
CA SER A 87 -10.40 23.52 -9.33
C SER A 87 -9.57 22.82 -10.42
N ILE A 88 -8.80 23.58 -11.20
CA ILE A 88 -7.86 23.06 -12.21
C ILE A 88 -6.68 22.36 -11.55
N PHE A 89 -6.12 22.94 -10.48
CA PHE A 89 -5.06 22.27 -9.71
C PHE A 89 -5.54 20.89 -9.23
N TRP A 90 -6.73 20.82 -8.63
CA TRP A 90 -7.30 19.56 -8.13
C TRP A 90 -7.67 18.59 -9.25
N ALA A 91 -8.09 19.07 -10.42
CA ALA A 91 -8.39 18.23 -11.56
C ALA A 91 -7.13 17.49 -12.04
N VAL A 92 -6.00 18.17 -12.13
CA VAL A 92 -4.73 17.54 -12.51
C VAL A 92 -4.22 16.60 -11.42
N ILE A 93 -4.40 16.92 -10.13
CA ILE A 93 -4.11 15.97 -9.03
C ILE A 93 -4.96 14.69 -9.16
N ALA A 94 -6.25 14.81 -9.48
CA ALA A 94 -7.13 13.65 -9.68
C ALA A 94 -6.71 12.79 -10.90
N LEU A 95 -6.20 13.42 -11.97
CA LEU A 95 -5.61 12.69 -13.09
C LEU A 95 -4.32 11.97 -12.69
N LEU A 96 -3.44 12.60 -11.91
CA LEU A 96 -2.22 11.96 -11.40
C LEU A 96 -2.53 10.72 -10.56
N VAL A 97 -3.55 10.77 -9.71
CA VAL A 97 -4.05 9.60 -8.98
C VAL A 97 -4.49 8.51 -9.97
N SER A 98 -5.28 8.88 -10.98
CA SER A 98 -5.77 7.94 -11.98
C SER A 98 -4.63 7.29 -12.78
N ASP A 99 -3.60 8.05 -13.12
CA ASP A 99 -2.42 7.57 -13.85
C ASP A 99 -1.56 6.63 -13.02
N GLN A 100 -1.35 6.97 -11.74
CA GLN A 100 -0.67 6.09 -10.80
C GLN A 100 -1.40 4.75 -10.66
N GLU A 101 -2.73 4.77 -10.56
CA GLU A 101 -3.57 3.55 -10.49
C GLU A 101 -3.65 2.79 -11.81
N ARG A 102 -3.27 3.42 -12.92
CA ARG A 102 -3.14 2.79 -14.25
C ARG A 102 -1.72 2.31 -14.55
N GLU A 103 -0.75 2.67 -13.71
CA GLU A 103 0.68 2.57 -14.02
C GLU A 103 1.08 3.25 -15.34
N ASP A 104 0.28 4.23 -15.77
CA ASP A 104 0.55 5.02 -16.97
C ASP A 104 1.49 6.18 -16.60
N TRP A 105 2.76 5.82 -16.33
CA TRP A 105 3.77 6.77 -15.89
C TRP A 105 4.10 7.82 -16.95
N ASN A 106 3.84 7.55 -18.23
CA ASN A 106 4.00 8.54 -19.29
C ASN A 106 2.96 9.65 -19.13
N SER A 107 1.67 9.29 -18.99
CA SER A 107 0.61 10.25 -18.68
C SER A 107 0.87 10.97 -17.34
N TYR A 108 1.34 10.21 -16.34
CA TYR A 108 1.71 10.76 -15.03
C TYR A 108 2.76 11.87 -15.16
N CYS A 109 3.81 11.66 -15.96
CA CYS A 109 4.86 12.66 -16.17
C CYS A 109 4.31 13.94 -16.80
N VAL A 110 3.47 13.81 -17.83
CA VAL A 110 2.86 14.95 -18.51
C VAL A 110 1.99 15.76 -17.55
N ASN A 111 1.16 15.09 -16.74
CA ASN A 111 0.32 15.75 -15.74
C ASN A 111 1.14 16.37 -14.60
N LEU A 112 2.24 15.73 -14.19
CA LEU A 112 3.14 16.25 -13.16
C LEU A 112 3.86 17.51 -13.64
N ASP A 113 4.30 17.54 -14.90
CA ASP A 113 4.89 18.74 -15.52
C ASP A 113 3.86 19.88 -15.61
N GLY A 114 2.60 19.56 -15.90
CA GLY A 114 1.49 20.51 -15.81
C GLY A 114 1.36 21.12 -14.41
N ILE A 115 1.35 20.30 -13.37
CA ILE A 115 1.31 20.76 -11.97
C ILE A 115 2.54 21.61 -11.62
N ARG A 116 3.75 21.19 -12.00
CA ARG A 116 4.98 21.96 -11.76
C ARG A 116 4.88 23.37 -12.34
N ARG A 117 4.33 23.51 -13.56
CA ARG A 117 4.09 24.83 -14.19
C ARG A 117 3.05 25.64 -13.43
N ILE A 118 1.95 25.05 -12.99
CA ILE A 118 0.94 25.72 -12.15
C ILE A 118 1.57 26.22 -10.84
N VAL A 119 2.33 25.37 -10.14
CA VAL A 119 3.04 25.74 -8.91
C VAL A 119 4.02 26.88 -9.16
N HIS A 120 4.77 26.83 -10.27
CA HIS A 120 5.70 27.88 -10.65
C HIS A 120 4.98 29.23 -10.87
N MET A 121 3.87 29.24 -11.61
CA MET A 121 3.07 30.45 -11.86
C MET A 121 2.44 31.03 -10.57
N ARG A 122 2.17 30.19 -9.57
CA ARG A 122 1.68 30.59 -8.24
C ARG A 122 2.77 31.10 -7.28
N GLY A 123 3.98 31.34 -7.77
CA GLY A 123 5.11 31.82 -6.96
C GLY A 123 5.97 30.71 -6.35
N GLY A 124 5.83 29.47 -6.85
CA GLY A 124 6.66 28.34 -6.47
C GLY A 124 6.22 27.62 -5.19
N MET A 125 7.03 26.64 -4.80
CA MET A 125 6.70 25.70 -3.73
C MET A 125 6.57 26.37 -2.35
N SER A 126 7.38 27.40 -2.06
CA SER A 126 7.30 28.15 -0.80
C SER A 126 6.00 28.95 -0.69
N SER A 127 5.53 29.54 -1.79
CA SER A 127 4.25 30.25 -1.87
C SER A 127 3.09 29.28 -1.67
N LEU A 128 3.12 28.12 -2.33
CA LEU A 128 2.11 27.07 -2.19
C LEU A 128 2.00 26.56 -0.74
N LYS A 129 3.15 26.35 -0.07
CA LYS A 129 3.19 25.95 1.34
C LYS A 129 2.57 27.01 2.27
N ALA A 130 2.78 28.29 1.97
CA ALA A 130 2.24 29.39 2.76
C ALA A 130 0.73 29.60 2.55
N SER A 131 0.23 29.34 1.33
CA SER A 131 -1.17 29.58 0.96
C SER A 131 -2.11 28.42 1.27
N CYS A 132 -1.68 27.18 1.10
CA CYS A 132 -2.50 26.00 1.34
C CYS A 132 -1.64 24.75 1.62
N SER A 133 -1.63 24.29 2.87
CA SER A 133 -0.87 23.11 3.29
C SER A 133 -1.32 21.84 2.57
N ARG A 134 -2.60 21.70 2.22
CA ARG A 134 -3.12 20.52 1.50
C ARG A 134 -2.59 20.45 0.07
N SER A 135 -2.72 21.53 -0.70
CA SER A 135 -2.21 21.57 -2.08
C SER A 135 -0.70 21.34 -2.13
N TYR A 136 0.04 21.89 -1.17
CA TYR A 136 1.47 21.63 -1.01
C TYR A 136 1.77 20.14 -0.75
N ARG A 137 1.03 19.49 0.15
CA ARG A 137 1.24 18.06 0.48
C ARG A 137 0.91 17.15 -0.70
N PHE A 138 -0.14 17.43 -1.45
CA PHE A 138 -0.46 16.68 -2.67
C PHE A 138 0.57 16.89 -3.77
N TYR A 139 1.11 18.09 -3.91
CA TYR A 139 2.22 18.34 -4.82
C TYR A 139 3.46 17.51 -4.43
N LEU A 140 3.86 17.53 -3.15
CA LEU A 140 4.99 16.74 -2.66
C LEU A 140 4.77 15.23 -2.82
N TRP A 141 3.55 14.76 -2.58
CA TRP A 141 3.17 13.38 -2.83
C TRP A 141 3.44 12.99 -4.29
N ALA A 142 2.99 13.83 -5.24
CA ALA A 142 3.15 13.52 -6.65
C ALA A 142 4.64 13.45 -7.06
N GLU A 143 5.45 14.39 -6.57
CA GLU A 143 6.91 14.39 -6.77
C GLU A 143 7.58 13.13 -6.16
N ALA A 144 7.13 12.71 -4.98
CA ALA A 144 7.64 11.52 -4.29
C ALA A 144 7.31 10.23 -5.05
N CYS A 145 6.10 10.10 -5.59
CA CYS A 145 5.71 8.96 -6.43
C CYS A 145 6.61 8.83 -7.66
N PHE A 146 6.84 9.94 -8.36
CA PHE A 146 7.73 9.97 -9.53
C PHE A 146 9.18 9.61 -9.16
N SER A 147 9.69 10.17 -8.06
CA SER A 147 11.06 9.92 -7.59
C SER A 147 11.28 8.47 -7.19
N ASN A 148 10.34 7.88 -6.44
CA ASN A 148 10.39 6.47 -6.04
C ASN A 148 10.41 5.55 -7.26
N ARG A 149 9.59 5.85 -8.29
CA ARG A 149 9.58 5.07 -9.53
C ARG A 149 10.91 5.16 -10.28
N ASN A 150 11.48 6.34 -10.44
CA ASN A 150 12.76 6.51 -11.13
C ASN A 150 13.92 5.80 -10.40
N ASN A 151 13.91 5.80 -9.08
CA ASN A 151 14.90 5.03 -8.31
C ASN A 151 14.80 3.53 -8.62
N ILE A 152 13.58 2.98 -8.69
CA ILE A 152 13.36 1.57 -9.07
C ILE A 152 13.85 1.30 -10.50
N VAL A 153 13.54 2.19 -11.46
CA VAL A 153 13.94 2.02 -12.88
C VAL A 153 15.46 2.14 -13.06
N ASN A 154 16.10 3.06 -12.35
CA ASN A 154 17.56 3.25 -12.44
C ASN A 154 18.33 2.10 -11.78
N GLU A 155 17.83 1.55 -10.67
CA GLU A 155 18.42 0.36 -10.04
C GLU A 155 18.24 -0.89 -10.93
N THR A 156 17.11 -1.03 -11.62
CA THR A 156 16.87 -2.13 -12.57
C THR A 156 17.60 -1.96 -13.91
N GLY A 157 17.83 -0.71 -14.36
CA GLY A 157 18.56 -0.41 -15.60
C GLY A 157 20.08 -0.56 -15.50
N LEU A 158 20.66 -0.51 -14.29
CA LEU A 158 22.10 -0.72 -14.06
C LEU A 158 22.50 -2.21 -14.00
N LEU A 159 21.55 -3.15 -14.13
CA LEU A 159 21.82 -4.59 -14.18
C LEU A 159 22.29 -5.12 -15.54
N ALA A 160 22.55 -4.26 -16.53
CA ALA A 160 23.07 -4.65 -17.85
C ALA A 160 24.60 -4.75 -17.96
N THR A 161 25.32 -4.68 -16.84
CA THR A 161 26.77 -4.94 -16.81
C THR A 161 27.08 -5.94 -15.70
N PRO A 162 27.68 -7.10 -16.02
CA PRO A 162 28.02 -8.08 -15.01
C PRO A 162 29.08 -7.45 -14.09
N PRO A 163 28.85 -7.34 -12.77
CA PRO A 163 29.92 -6.97 -11.86
C PRO A 163 30.93 -8.13 -11.88
N VAL A 164 32.17 -7.80 -12.22
CA VAL A 164 33.32 -8.67 -12.01
C VAL A 164 33.25 -9.16 -10.57
N VAL A 165 33.07 -10.46 -10.42
CA VAL A 165 33.02 -11.17 -9.15
C VAL A 165 34.34 -10.95 -8.42
N SER A 166 34.39 -9.95 -7.55
CA SER A 166 35.29 -9.95 -6.41
C SER A 166 34.53 -10.57 -5.24
N SER A 167 34.57 -11.90 -5.24
CA SER A 167 34.14 -12.77 -4.16
C SER A 167 34.95 -12.47 -2.90
N ALA A 168 34.48 -11.49 -2.13
CA ALA A 168 34.80 -11.35 -0.72
C ALA A 168 33.51 -11.04 0.05
N SER A 169 32.51 -11.93 -0.11
CA SER A 169 31.46 -12.07 0.89
C SER A 169 32.10 -12.61 2.17
N ARG A 170 32.56 -11.69 3.04
CA ARG A 170 32.60 -11.99 4.47
C ARG A 170 31.17 -12.22 4.89
N SER A 171 30.75 -13.48 4.85
CA SER A 171 29.66 -14.01 5.66
C SER A 171 30.02 -13.72 7.11
N MET A 172 29.59 -12.56 7.60
CA MET A 172 29.45 -12.38 9.04
C MET A 172 28.18 -13.14 9.40
N SER A 173 28.36 -14.44 9.66
CA SER A 173 27.46 -15.17 10.53
C SER A 173 27.39 -14.39 11.83
N ALA A 174 26.31 -13.62 12.03
CA ALA A 174 25.92 -13.17 13.35
C ALA A 174 25.49 -14.43 14.11
N THR A 175 26.47 -15.15 14.64
CA THR A 175 26.25 -16.31 15.49
C THR A 175 25.73 -15.76 16.81
N PHE A 176 24.42 -15.92 17.02
CA PHE A 176 23.77 -15.59 18.26
C PHE A 176 24.22 -16.60 19.32
N ASN A 177 25.05 -16.16 20.25
CA ASN A 177 25.46 -16.92 21.45
C ASN A 177 24.67 -16.44 22.67
N ALA A 178 23.34 -16.36 22.58
CA ALA A 178 22.52 -16.34 23.80
C ALA A 178 21.83 -17.70 23.93
N PRO A 179 21.82 -18.32 25.12
CA PRO A 179 21.18 -19.60 25.33
C PRO A 179 19.69 -19.49 24.99
N PHE A 180 19.19 -20.47 24.23
CA PHE A 180 17.78 -20.57 23.80
C PHE A 180 16.79 -20.52 24.98
N GLU A 181 17.29 -20.78 26.20
CA GLU A 181 16.57 -20.71 27.48
C GLU A 181 16.04 -19.30 27.81
N ASP A 182 16.73 -18.23 27.39
CA ASP A 182 16.25 -16.84 27.59
C ASP A 182 15.17 -16.43 26.56
N LEU A 183 15.04 -17.20 25.47
CA LEU A 183 14.01 -17.02 24.43
C LEU A 183 12.71 -17.79 24.73
N PHE A 184 12.67 -18.63 25.77
CA PHE A 184 11.50 -19.46 26.08
C PHE A 184 10.18 -18.67 26.28
N PRO A 185 10.16 -17.51 26.97
CA PRO A 185 8.95 -16.68 27.09
C PRO A 185 8.48 -16.09 25.75
N PHE A 186 9.42 -15.81 24.86
CA PHE A 186 9.20 -15.34 23.50
C PHE A 186 8.66 -16.46 22.59
N VAL A 187 9.35 -17.60 22.56
CA VAL A 187 8.99 -18.80 21.78
C VAL A 187 7.60 -19.33 22.12
N ARG A 188 7.20 -19.31 23.40
CA ARG A 188 5.87 -19.76 23.84
C ARG A 188 4.72 -18.85 23.34
N ARG A 189 5.02 -17.58 23.05
CA ARG A 189 4.06 -16.57 22.58
C ARG A 189 4.14 -16.33 21.08
N CYS A 190 5.22 -16.74 20.43
CA CYS A 190 5.35 -16.74 18.99
C CYS A 190 4.31 -17.66 18.35
N SER A 191 3.77 -17.19 17.23
CA SER A 191 2.97 -18.05 16.39
C SER A 191 3.86 -19.18 15.80
N PRO A 192 3.29 -20.36 15.49
CA PRO A 192 4.09 -21.49 14.98
C PRO A 192 4.86 -21.16 13.69
N GLY A 193 4.31 -20.29 12.85
CA GLY A 193 4.92 -19.81 11.61
C GLY A 193 6.17 -18.97 11.86
N PHE A 194 6.14 -18.03 12.81
CA PHE A 194 7.35 -17.26 13.16
C PHE A 194 8.41 -18.15 13.80
N LEU A 195 8.01 -19.11 14.63
CA LEU A 195 8.93 -20.06 15.24
C LEU A 195 9.67 -20.88 14.16
N THR A 196 8.92 -21.47 13.23
CA THR A 196 9.48 -22.26 12.12
C THR A 196 10.48 -21.44 11.29
N MET A 197 10.19 -20.15 11.05
CA MET A 197 11.11 -19.26 10.36
C MET A 197 12.40 -19.01 11.12
N ILE A 198 12.30 -18.71 12.42
CA ILE A 198 13.46 -18.41 13.27
C ILE A 198 14.35 -19.64 13.43
N GLU A 199 13.75 -20.83 13.56
CA GLU A 199 14.47 -22.11 13.61
C GLU A 199 15.22 -22.39 12.31
N SER A 200 14.58 -22.11 11.17
CA SER A 200 15.20 -22.31 9.85
C SER A 200 16.27 -21.26 9.55
N HIS A 201 16.06 -20.01 10.01
CA HIS A 201 16.91 -18.86 9.73
C HIS A 201 16.91 -17.92 10.95
N PRO A 202 18.00 -17.90 11.74
CA PRO A 202 18.07 -17.05 12.92
C PRO A 202 17.89 -15.56 12.59
N PHE A 203 16.96 -14.90 13.27
CA PHE A 203 16.74 -13.46 13.15
C PHE A 203 17.63 -12.68 14.11
N HIS A 204 17.88 -11.41 13.79
CA HIS A 204 18.53 -10.48 14.69
C HIS A 204 17.66 -10.28 15.94
N CYS A 205 18.33 -10.10 17.08
CA CYS A 205 17.68 -9.88 18.38
C CYS A 205 16.68 -8.71 18.35
N GLU A 206 17.02 -7.65 17.62
CA GLU A 206 16.12 -6.50 17.44
C GLU A 206 14.82 -6.91 16.70
N THR A 207 14.94 -7.70 15.62
CA THR A 207 13.79 -8.20 14.86
C THR A 207 12.91 -9.08 15.75
N MET A 208 13.51 -10.00 16.52
CA MET A 208 12.76 -10.85 17.45
C MET A 208 12.04 -10.02 18.52
N THR A 209 12.71 -9.02 19.09
CA THR A 209 12.11 -8.12 20.09
C THR A 209 10.90 -7.36 19.53
N VAL A 210 11.00 -6.90 18.28
CA VAL A 210 9.89 -6.21 17.62
C VAL A 210 8.74 -7.17 17.30
N ILE A 211 9.01 -8.42 16.90
CA ILE A 211 7.99 -9.46 16.74
C ILE A 211 7.27 -9.70 18.07
N ASP A 212 7.98 -9.88 19.19
CA ASP A 212 7.40 -10.15 20.51
C ASP A 212 6.42 -9.03 20.91
N ARG A 213 6.92 -7.79 20.87
CA ARG A 213 6.13 -6.62 21.28
C ARG A 213 4.93 -6.40 20.36
N SER A 214 5.08 -6.69 19.06
CA SER A 214 3.97 -6.59 18.12
C SER A 214 2.89 -7.62 18.47
N LEU A 215 3.27 -8.88 18.69
CA LEU A 215 2.34 -9.95 19.06
C LEU A 215 1.64 -9.68 20.40
N GLU A 216 2.38 -9.22 21.41
CA GLU A 216 1.83 -8.84 22.72
C GLU A 216 0.79 -7.72 22.58
N TRP A 217 1.15 -6.64 21.89
CA TRP A 217 0.23 -5.53 21.64
C TRP A 217 -1.02 -5.97 20.87
N PHE A 218 -0.86 -6.87 19.90
CA PHE A 218 -1.96 -7.41 19.13
C PHE A 218 -2.92 -8.25 19.98
N ILE A 219 -2.40 -9.11 20.85
CA ILE A 219 -3.20 -9.91 21.81
C ILE A 219 -3.94 -9.00 22.78
N ASP A 220 -3.28 -7.97 23.32
CA ASP A 220 -3.90 -7.02 24.24
C ASP A 220 -5.02 -6.22 23.56
N THR A 221 -4.80 -5.84 22.29
CA THR A 221 -5.81 -5.16 21.46
C THR A 221 -7.01 -6.07 21.19
N ALA A 222 -6.78 -7.33 20.85
CA ALA A 222 -7.84 -8.30 20.56
C ALA A 222 -8.66 -8.68 21.81
N THR A 223 -8.03 -8.71 22.98
CA THR A 223 -8.69 -9.08 24.25
C THR A 223 -9.35 -7.89 24.96
N GLY A 224 -9.24 -6.67 24.40
CA GLY A 224 -9.80 -5.46 24.99
C GLY A 224 -9.15 -5.06 26.31
N LYS A 225 -7.96 -5.60 26.62
CA LYS A 225 -7.24 -5.38 27.89
C LYS A 225 -6.43 -4.09 27.92
N HIS A 226 -6.59 -3.19 26.94
CA HIS A 226 -5.86 -1.93 26.90
C HIS A 226 -6.11 -1.09 28.16
N GLN A 227 -5.16 -1.19 29.10
CA GLN A 227 -5.09 -0.35 30.28
C GLN A 227 -4.73 1.07 29.84
N ALA A 228 -5.51 2.04 30.31
CA ALA A 228 -5.45 3.47 29.97
C ALA A 228 -4.17 4.21 30.44
N GLN A 229 -3.03 3.53 30.62
CA GLN A 229 -1.86 4.07 31.32
C GLN A 229 -0.53 4.10 30.55
N LYS A 230 -0.42 3.53 29.34
CA LYS A 230 0.80 3.68 28.52
C LYS A 230 0.60 4.66 27.36
N VAL A 231 1.58 5.57 27.22
CA VAL A 231 1.76 6.46 26.08
C VAL A 231 1.75 5.60 24.80
N ASN A 232 0.76 5.84 23.95
CA ASN A 232 0.48 5.25 22.65
C ASN A 232 1.43 4.10 22.17
N PRO A 233 1.29 2.85 22.68
CA PRO A 233 2.21 1.74 22.40
C PRO A 233 2.31 1.38 20.91
N HIS A 234 1.28 1.74 20.14
CA HIS A 234 1.22 1.59 18.70
C HIS A 234 2.24 2.47 17.95
N HIS A 235 2.47 3.70 18.42
CA HIS A 235 3.48 4.60 17.83
C HIS A 235 4.90 4.09 18.07
N GLU A 236 5.17 3.56 19.27
CA GLU A 236 6.47 2.98 19.60
C GLU A 236 6.80 1.75 18.74
N LEU A 237 5.79 0.91 18.48
CA LEU A 237 5.93 -0.25 17.59
C LEU A 237 6.21 0.16 16.15
N ALA A 238 5.43 1.10 15.60
CA ALA A 238 5.65 1.58 14.24
C ALA A 238 6.99 2.27 14.08
N ASP A 239 7.43 3.04 15.08
CA ASP A 239 8.75 3.67 15.09
C ASP A 239 9.88 2.62 15.17
N GLY A 240 9.72 1.58 15.99
CA GLY A 240 10.65 0.45 16.06
C GLY A 240 10.80 -0.27 14.72
N LEU A 241 9.67 -0.61 14.09
CA LEU A 241 9.62 -1.23 12.76
C LEU A 241 10.21 -0.32 11.68
N HIS A 242 9.88 0.97 11.71
CA HIS A 242 10.41 1.97 10.79
C HIS A 242 11.94 2.07 10.88
N ARG A 243 12.48 2.21 12.10
CA ARG A 243 13.93 2.28 12.33
C ARG A 243 14.63 1.00 11.90
N LEU A 244 14.05 -0.16 12.18
CA LEU A 244 14.63 -1.45 11.81
C LEU A 244 14.64 -1.64 10.29
N LEU A 245 13.56 -1.28 9.59
CA LEU A 245 13.52 -1.30 8.12
C LEU A 245 14.57 -0.38 7.50
N GLN A 246 14.84 0.78 8.10
CA GLN A 246 15.88 1.70 7.64
C GLN A 246 17.31 1.20 7.89
N LYS A 247 17.51 0.28 8.84
CA LYS A 247 18.80 -0.37 9.04
C LYS A 247 19.07 -1.32 7.87
N GLY A 248 20.07 -1.00 7.05
CA GLY A 248 20.44 -1.81 5.88
C GLY A 248 21.01 -3.20 6.19
N ALA A 249 21.18 -3.57 7.45
CA ALA A 249 21.81 -4.82 7.89
C ALA A 249 20.85 -6.01 8.09
N ILE A 250 19.54 -5.82 7.92
CA ILE A 250 18.56 -6.91 8.07
C ILE A 250 18.44 -7.76 6.81
N SER A 251 18.22 -9.07 6.97
CA SER A 251 18.01 -9.99 5.86
C SER A 251 16.67 -9.72 5.14
N ASP A 252 16.53 -10.21 3.91
CA ASP A 252 15.29 -10.02 3.13
C ASP A 252 14.07 -10.66 3.82
N ARG A 253 14.26 -11.78 4.53
CA ARG A 253 13.21 -12.44 5.32
C ARG A 253 12.76 -11.60 6.51
N GLU A 254 13.71 -11.07 7.26
CA GLU A 254 13.39 -10.17 8.37
C GLU A 254 12.71 -8.90 7.88
N ARG A 255 13.18 -8.35 6.75
CA ARG A 255 12.56 -7.20 6.10
C ARG A 255 11.12 -7.50 5.71
N LEU A 256 10.87 -8.66 5.11
CA LEU A 256 9.53 -9.12 4.74
C LEU A 256 8.61 -9.20 5.97
N VAL A 257 9.06 -9.84 7.05
CA VAL A 257 8.31 -9.93 8.32
C VAL A 257 8.01 -8.53 8.88
N CYS A 258 9.00 -7.64 8.90
CA CYS A 258 8.83 -6.29 9.41
C CYS A 258 7.88 -5.44 8.55
N VAL A 259 7.88 -5.64 7.23
CA VAL A 259 6.89 -5.02 6.33
C VAL A 259 5.49 -5.53 6.66
N GLY A 260 5.31 -6.83 6.84
CA GLY A 260 4.02 -7.42 7.24
C GLY A 260 3.52 -6.90 8.58
N LEU A 261 4.38 -6.86 9.59
CA LEU A 261 4.05 -6.31 10.90
C LEU A 261 3.71 -4.82 10.82
N LEU A 262 4.48 -4.03 10.06
CA LEU A 262 4.19 -2.61 9.88
C LEU A 262 2.86 -2.39 9.16
N ALA A 263 2.56 -3.18 8.13
CA ALA A 263 1.28 -3.16 7.44
C ALA A 263 0.11 -3.46 8.39
N LEU A 264 0.24 -4.46 9.26
CA LEU A 264 -0.79 -4.78 10.25
C LEU A 264 -0.94 -3.67 11.30
N VAL A 265 0.18 -3.19 11.88
CA VAL A 265 0.17 -2.11 12.87
C VAL A 265 -0.54 -0.89 12.29
N LEU A 266 -0.14 -0.44 11.09
CA LEU A 266 -0.76 0.69 10.42
C LEU A 266 -2.23 0.42 10.05
N GLY A 267 -2.54 -0.76 9.52
CA GLY A 267 -3.89 -1.14 9.11
C GLY A 267 -4.92 -1.17 10.24
N THR A 268 -4.48 -1.47 11.46
CA THR A 268 -5.38 -1.57 12.64
C THR A 268 -5.85 -0.19 13.13
N PHE A 269 -5.03 0.86 13.01
CA PHE A 269 -5.35 2.23 13.46
C PHE A 269 -4.90 3.30 12.45
N PRO A 270 -5.58 3.44 11.30
CA PRO A 270 -5.14 4.30 10.21
C PRO A 270 -5.16 5.80 10.52
N ALA A 271 -6.01 6.25 11.45
CA ALA A 271 -6.32 7.68 11.62
C ALA A 271 -5.32 8.47 12.48
N SER A 272 -4.31 7.84 13.07
CA SER A 272 -3.43 8.50 14.06
C SER A 272 -1.94 8.52 13.71
N MET A 273 -1.55 8.01 12.53
CA MET A 273 -0.13 7.73 12.25
C MET A 273 0.57 8.79 11.40
N PRO A 274 1.83 9.14 11.74
CA PRO A 274 2.68 9.98 10.89
C PRO A 274 2.84 9.45 9.45
N GLU A 275 2.80 10.36 8.47
CA GLU A 275 2.97 10.03 7.04
C GLU A 275 4.29 9.31 6.74
N GLN A 276 5.34 9.52 7.54
CA GLN A 276 6.65 8.91 7.34
C GLN A 276 6.60 7.37 7.35
N TYR A 277 5.72 6.78 8.18
CA TYR A 277 5.57 5.33 8.24
C TYR A 277 4.91 4.78 6.98
N GLN A 278 3.93 5.51 6.44
CA GLN A 278 3.27 5.15 5.18
C GLN A 278 4.24 5.22 4.00
N ARG A 279 5.04 6.30 3.92
CA ARG A 279 6.07 6.44 2.88
C ARG A 279 7.10 5.33 2.93
N THR A 280 7.52 4.97 4.15
CA THR A 280 8.46 3.85 4.37
C THR A 280 7.86 2.56 3.88
N LEU A 281 6.64 2.25 4.31
CA LEU A 281 5.95 1.04 3.89
C LEU A 281 5.78 0.97 2.37
N SER A 282 5.29 2.04 1.75
CA SER A 282 5.11 2.14 0.29
C SER A 282 6.41 1.86 -0.46
N LYS A 283 7.53 2.48 -0.02
CA LYS A 283 8.87 2.22 -0.57
C LYS A 283 9.25 0.75 -0.51
N TYR A 284 9.03 0.07 0.62
CA TYR A 284 9.39 -1.35 0.75
C TYR A 284 8.45 -2.28 -0.01
N ILE A 285 7.15 -1.99 -0.06
CA ILE A 285 6.19 -2.78 -0.84
C ILE A 285 6.58 -2.77 -2.32
N SER A 286 6.95 -1.62 -2.88
CA SER A 286 7.41 -1.54 -4.27
C SER A 286 8.64 -2.42 -4.56
N ARG A 287 9.48 -2.67 -3.54
CA ARG A 287 10.68 -3.54 -3.66
C ARG A 287 10.39 -5.01 -3.41
N LEU A 288 9.20 -5.38 -2.89
CA LEU A 288 8.84 -6.80 -2.74
C LEU A 288 8.71 -7.52 -4.10
N GLY A 289 8.55 -6.76 -5.19
CA GLY A 289 8.64 -7.25 -6.56
C GLY A 289 10.01 -7.82 -6.94
N GLU A 290 11.06 -7.55 -6.17
CA GLU A 290 12.44 -8.03 -6.42
C GLU A 290 12.83 -9.24 -5.58
N LEU A 291 11.92 -9.74 -4.73
CA LEU A 291 12.19 -10.90 -3.88
C LEU A 291 12.58 -12.14 -4.71
N SER A 292 13.52 -12.92 -4.16
CA SER A 292 13.92 -14.20 -4.75
C SER A 292 12.80 -15.22 -4.72
N ASP A 293 12.78 -16.14 -5.69
CA ASP A 293 11.77 -17.21 -5.77
C ASP A 293 11.79 -18.13 -4.55
N ALA A 294 12.95 -18.26 -3.88
CA ALA A 294 13.06 -19.00 -2.63
C ALA A 294 12.21 -18.38 -1.52
N ILE A 295 12.27 -17.06 -1.35
CA ILE A 295 11.50 -16.33 -0.33
C ILE A 295 10.01 -16.33 -0.71
N LEU A 296 9.66 -16.18 -2.00
CA LEU A 296 8.25 -16.20 -2.43
C LEU A 296 7.51 -17.50 -2.12
N ARG A 297 8.24 -18.61 -2.04
CA ARG A 297 7.67 -19.92 -1.69
C ARG A 297 7.42 -20.08 -0.19
N GLU A 298 7.99 -19.21 0.64
CA GLU A 298 7.76 -19.26 2.08
C GLU A 298 6.31 -18.86 2.42
N ASP A 299 5.79 -19.46 3.48
CA ASP A 299 4.40 -19.23 3.92
C ASP A 299 4.21 -17.85 4.53
N CYS A 300 5.29 -17.27 5.08
CA CYS A 300 5.29 -15.91 5.59
C CYS A 300 4.99 -14.88 4.49
N THR A 301 5.43 -15.13 3.26
CA THR A 301 5.20 -14.25 2.12
C THR A 301 3.73 -14.17 1.79
N LEU A 302 3.00 -15.28 1.91
CA LEU A 302 1.55 -15.31 1.75
C LEU A 302 0.85 -14.48 2.84
N TRP A 303 1.26 -14.66 4.10
CA TRP A 303 0.75 -13.85 5.21
C TRP A 303 1.01 -12.34 5.00
N VAL A 304 2.21 -11.95 4.59
CA VAL A 304 2.53 -10.54 4.29
C VAL A 304 1.69 -10.01 3.13
N ALA A 305 1.49 -10.80 2.08
CA ALA A 305 0.65 -10.40 0.95
C ALA A 305 -0.78 -10.10 1.39
N PHE A 306 -1.36 -10.92 2.27
CA PHE A 306 -2.69 -10.65 2.84
C PHE A 306 -2.70 -9.46 3.80
N ALA A 307 -1.66 -9.29 4.62
CA ALA A 307 -1.52 -8.12 5.50
C ALA A 307 -1.50 -6.81 4.70
N ILE A 308 -0.80 -6.78 3.56
CA ILE A 308 -0.75 -5.63 2.65
C ILE A 308 -2.09 -5.46 1.92
N ALA A 309 -2.66 -6.54 1.40
CA ALA A 309 -3.91 -6.51 0.63
C ALA A 309 -5.10 -6.01 1.46
N ALA A 310 -5.16 -6.38 2.75
CA ALA A 310 -6.20 -5.96 3.68
C ALA A 310 -5.98 -4.55 4.27
N MET A 311 -4.93 -3.84 3.86
CA MET A 311 -4.73 -2.47 4.34
C MET A 311 -5.86 -1.55 3.88
N PRO A 312 -6.33 -0.63 4.74
CA PRO A 312 -7.31 0.38 4.36
C PRO A 312 -6.90 1.15 3.09
N ALA A 313 -7.87 1.43 2.22
CA ALA A 313 -7.65 2.23 1.01
C ALA A 313 -7.15 3.66 1.29
N SER A 314 -7.24 4.12 2.54
CA SER A 314 -6.67 5.40 2.97
C SER A 314 -5.14 5.43 2.96
N PHE A 315 -4.47 4.27 2.88
CA PHE A 315 -3.03 4.21 2.74
C PHE A 315 -2.61 4.41 1.29
N ASP A 316 -1.55 5.20 1.11
CA ASP A 316 -0.96 5.57 -0.19
C ASP A 316 -0.11 4.43 -0.79
N ILE A 317 -0.76 3.29 -0.97
CA ILE A 317 -0.20 2.10 -1.61
C ILE A 317 -0.97 1.95 -2.92
N THR A 318 -0.26 1.96 -4.05
CA THR A 318 -0.88 1.74 -5.37
C THR A 318 -1.60 0.39 -5.37
N GLN A 319 -2.70 0.26 -6.11
CA GLN A 319 -3.41 -1.01 -6.15
C GLN A 319 -2.54 -2.13 -6.71
N ILE A 320 -1.65 -1.84 -7.66
CA ILE A 320 -0.74 -2.85 -8.19
C ILE A 320 0.30 -3.27 -7.16
N ALA A 321 0.80 -2.35 -6.33
CA ALA A 321 1.65 -2.72 -5.19
C ALA A 321 0.88 -3.50 -4.12
N ARG A 322 -0.39 -3.16 -3.88
CA ARG A 322 -1.26 -3.82 -2.90
C ARG A 322 -1.49 -5.30 -3.25
N TRP A 323 -1.71 -5.60 -4.52
CA TRP A 323 -2.04 -6.95 -4.99
C TRP A 323 -0.89 -7.69 -5.64
N GLY A 324 0.17 -6.99 -6.05
CA GLY A 324 1.24 -7.54 -6.86
C GLY A 324 2.01 -8.67 -6.18
N LEU A 325 2.21 -8.60 -4.86
CA LEU A 325 2.84 -9.70 -4.12
C LEU A 325 1.93 -10.95 -4.10
N LEU A 326 0.63 -10.77 -3.88
CA LEU A 326 -0.34 -11.87 -3.88
C LEU A 326 -0.44 -12.52 -5.27
N ASP A 327 -0.53 -11.69 -6.32
CA ASP A 327 -0.54 -12.12 -7.72
C ASP A 327 0.72 -12.93 -8.07
N ARG A 328 1.88 -12.51 -7.59
CA ARG A 328 3.15 -13.21 -7.85
C ARG A 328 3.22 -14.55 -7.11
N ILE A 329 2.89 -14.57 -5.81
CA ILE A 329 2.90 -15.82 -5.01
C ILE A 329 1.99 -16.87 -5.63
N LEU A 330 0.79 -16.48 -6.04
CA LEU A 330 -0.21 -17.42 -6.56
C LEU A 330 0.05 -17.85 -8.01
N ARG A 331 0.89 -17.12 -8.76
CA ARG A 331 1.46 -17.59 -10.03
C ARG A 331 2.63 -18.56 -9.81
N THR A 332 3.41 -18.37 -8.74
CA THR A 332 4.61 -19.17 -8.46
C THR A 332 4.32 -20.45 -7.67
N LYS A 333 3.40 -20.41 -6.70
CA LYS A 333 2.91 -21.60 -6.01
C LYS A 333 1.86 -22.27 -6.90
N ALA A 334 1.96 -23.60 -7.08
CA ALA A 334 0.83 -24.37 -7.61
C ALA A 334 -0.39 -24.01 -6.75
N GLN A 335 -1.42 -23.45 -7.38
CA GLN A 335 -2.52 -22.73 -6.72
C GLN A 335 -2.95 -23.40 -5.41
N PRO A 336 -2.97 -22.70 -4.25
CA PRO A 336 -3.71 -23.20 -3.11
C PRO A 336 -5.15 -23.40 -3.55
N SER A 337 -5.64 -24.63 -3.39
CA SER A 337 -6.87 -25.08 -4.06
C SER A 337 -8.11 -24.47 -3.44
N THR A 338 -8.03 -24.05 -2.18
CA THR A 338 -9.16 -23.55 -1.41
C THR A 338 -8.75 -22.43 -0.44
N TRP A 339 -9.74 -21.63 0.00
CA TRP A 339 -9.54 -20.69 1.10
C TRP A 339 -9.06 -21.39 2.38
N ASP A 340 -9.47 -22.64 2.64
CA ASP A 340 -9.07 -23.36 3.85
C ASP A 340 -7.56 -23.64 3.89
N ASP A 341 -6.94 -23.93 2.74
CA ASP A 341 -5.48 -24.10 2.61
C ASP A 341 -4.75 -22.78 2.95
N VAL A 342 -5.23 -21.69 2.37
CA VAL A 342 -4.71 -20.33 2.60
C VAL A 342 -4.87 -19.95 4.06
N ARG A 343 -6.07 -20.16 4.61
CA ARG A 343 -6.45 -19.88 5.99
C ARG A 343 -5.55 -20.63 6.96
N HIS A 344 -5.30 -21.92 6.71
CA HIS A 344 -4.40 -22.71 7.54
C HIS A 344 -2.99 -22.10 7.58
N THR A 345 -2.49 -21.68 6.41
CA THR A 345 -1.16 -21.09 6.26
C THR A 345 -1.03 -19.74 6.98
N VAL A 346 -1.95 -18.81 6.73
CA VAL A 346 -1.87 -17.45 7.31
C VAL A 346 -2.10 -17.45 8.83
N ARG A 347 -2.91 -18.40 9.34
CA ARG A 347 -3.12 -18.60 10.78
C ARG A 347 -1.86 -19.00 11.54
N GLN A 348 -0.85 -19.56 10.85
CA GLN A 348 0.42 -19.89 11.49
C GLN A 348 1.20 -18.64 11.92
N PHE A 349 0.99 -17.48 11.30
CA PHE A 349 1.79 -16.27 11.58
C PHE A 349 1.08 -15.32 12.54
N TYR A 350 -0.22 -15.11 12.37
CA TYR A 350 -1.11 -14.45 13.33
C TYR A 350 -2.48 -14.33 12.66
N ALA A 351 -3.59 -14.55 13.38
CA ALA A 351 -4.92 -14.24 12.84
C ALA A 351 -5.91 -13.95 13.98
N THR A 352 -6.51 -12.76 13.98
CA THR A 352 -7.77 -12.54 14.71
C THR A 352 -8.93 -12.93 13.80
N SER A 353 -10.10 -13.21 14.39
CA SER A 353 -11.31 -13.46 13.60
C SER A 353 -11.65 -12.30 12.66
N GLN A 354 -11.35 -11.06 13.05
CA GLN A 354 -11.54 -9.88 12.21
C GLN A 354 -10.55 -9.84 11.04
N LEU A 355 -9.26 -10.05 11.28
CA LEU A 355 -8.25 -10.05 10.20
C LEU A 355 -8.50 -11.22 9.23
N GLU A 356 -8.90 -12.38 9.74
CA GLU A 356 -9.24 -13.52 8.92
C GLU A 356 -10.41 -13.23 7.98
N GLU A 357 -11.41 -12.51 8.45
CA GLU A 357 -12.54 -12.09 7.61
C GLU A 357 -12.11 -11.10 6.52
N GLU A 358 -11.25 -10.14 6.85
CA GLU A 358 -10.69 -9.23 5.84
C GLU A 358 -9.82 -9.96 4.82
N TRP A 359 -8.98 -10.91 5.26
CA TRP A 359 -8.18 -11.74 4.37
C TRP A 359 -9.04 -12.64 3.48
N ARG A 360 -10.14 -13.17 4.02
CA ARG A 360 -11.12 -13.93 3.26
C ARG A 360 -11.74 -13.08 2.15
N LYS A 361 -12.12 -11.84 2.45
CA LYS A 361 -12.60 -10.88 1.43
C LYS A 361 -11.53 -10.62 0.37
N CYS A 362 -10.29 -10.37 0.78
CA CYS A 362 -9.18 -10.16 -0.16
C CYS A 362 -8.97 -11.37 -1.09
N TRP A 363 -9.07 -12.59 -0.55
CA TRP A 363 -8.97 -13.81 -1.32
C TRP A 363 -10.08 -13.92 -2.37
N PHE A 364 -11.33 -13.64 -2.00
CA PHE A 364 -12.44 -13.66 -2.96
C PHE A 364 -12.30 -12.60 -4.05
N ILE A 365 -11.91 -11.36 -3.69
CA ILE A 365 -11.62 -10.30 -4.65
C ILE A 365 -10.54 -10.76 -5.63
N TRP A 366 -9.48 -11.41 -5.12
CA TRP A 366 -8.41 -11.94 -5.95
C TRP A 366 -8.89 -13.03 -6.92
N ILE A 367 -9.65 -14.03 -6.45
CA ILE A 367 -10.21 -15.09 -7.30
C ILE A 367 -11.04 -14.48 -8.43
N SER A 368 -11.92 -13.54 -8.10
CA SER A 368 -12.79 -12.90 -9.08
C SER A 368 -12.01 -12.12 -10.14
N ARG A 369 -10.86 -11.53 -9.78
CA ARG A 369 -9.96 -10.88 -10.74
C ARG A 369 -9.20 -11.89 -11.61
N GLY A 370 -8.80 -13.03 -11.05
CA GLY A 370 -8.09 -14.09 -11.75
C GLY A 370 -8.95 -14.84 -12.78
N CYS A 371 -10.22 -15.10 -12.47
CA CYS A 371 -11.14 -15.82 -13.36
C CYS A 371 -11.52 -15.04 -14.64
N GLY A 372 -11.38 -13.72 -14.67
CA GLY A 372 -11.68 -12.90 -15.84
C GLY A 372 -10.63 -12.93 -16.96
N ASN A 373 -9.40 -13.37 -16.67
CA ASN A 373 -8.27 -13.31 -17.61
C ASN A 373 -7.78 -14.68 -18.11
N SER A 374 -8.43 -15.79 -17.71
CA SER A 374 -8.06 -17.14 -18.14
C SER A 374 -9.28 -17.90 -18.69
N GLU A 375 -9.44 -17.94 -20.01
CA GLU A 375 -10.46 -18.74 -20.73
C GLU A 375 -10.33 -20.27 -20.54
N HIS A 376 -9.48 -20.75 -19.63
CA HIS A 376 -9.25 -22.18 -19.41
C HIS A 376 -9.59 -22.70 -18.01
N THR A 377 -10.12 -21.88 -17.11
CA THR A 377 -10.40 -22.30 -15.71
C THR A 377 -11.89 -22.34 -15.35
N GLN A 378 -12.79 -22.14 -16.32
CA GLN A 378 -14.25 -22.12 -16.08
C GLN A 378 -14.85 -23.47 -15.66
N SER A 379 -14.17 -24.60 -15.88
CA SER A 379 -14.75 -25.92 -15.60
C SER A 379 -14.63 -26.37 -14.13
N ARG A 380 -13.83 -25.72 -13.28
CA ARG A 380 -13.49 -26.24 -11.93
C ARG A 380 -14.23 -25.60 -10.74
N PHE A 381 -14.86 -24.43 -10.91
CA PHE A 381 -15.50 -23.70 -9.80
C PHE A 381 -17.04 -23.76 -9.79
N GLN A 382 -17.65 -24.47 -10.73
CA GLN A 382 -19.11 -24.60 -10.82
C GLN A 382 -19.73 -25.42 -9.68
N TYR A 383 -18.93 -26.06 -8.82
CA TYR A 383 -19.40 -26.92 -7.71
C TYR A 383 -19.42 -26.25 -6.32
N SER A 384 -19.04 -24.97 -6.17
CA SER A 384 -18.99 -24.32 -4.85
C SER A 384 -19.98 -23.17 -4.64
N VAL A 385 -20.88 -22.90 -5.60
CA VAL A 385 -21.84 -21.78 -5.51
C VAL A 385 -23.14 -22.17 -4.80
N GLU A 386 -23.37 -23.43 -4.44
CA GLU A 386 -24.61 -23.86 -3.77
C GLU A 386 -24.67 -23.62 -2.25
N PHE A 387 -23.64 -23.03 -1.61
CA PHE A 387 -23.61 -22.86 -0.15
C PHE A 387 -23.90 -21.45 0.39
N LEU A 388 -24.40 -20.53 -0.45
CA LEU A 388 -24.88 -19.21 -0.02
C LEU A 388 -26.30 -18.92 -0.54
N ARG A 389 -27.24 -19.80 -0.20
CA ARG A 389 -28.67 -19.47 -0.16
C ARG A 389 -29.23 -19.67 1.23
#